data_AF-A0A3N9UZ13-F1
#
_entry.id   AF-A0A3N9UZ13-F1
#
_cell.length_a   1.000
_cell.length_b   1.000
_cell.length_c   1.000
_cell.angle_alpha   90.00
_cell.angle_beta   90.00
_cell.angle_gamma   90.00
#
_symmetry.space_group_name_H-M   'P 1'
#
loop_
_entity.id
_entity.type
_entity.pdbx_description
1 polymer ?
#
loop_
_entity_poly.entity_id
_entity_poly.type
_entity_poly.pdbx_seq_one_letter_code
_entity_poly.pdbx_strand_id
1 'polypeptide(L)' 'MSKATPRQRTFLFLQGPISPFFSRIADALVAQGHGVHGINLSIGDQLSWRRPERVNYRGR' A
#
# COMPACT_ATOMS: atom_id res chain seq x y z
N MET A 1 0.13 1.08 32.57
CA MET A 1 0.62 1.94 31.47
C MET A 1 -0.41 1.87 30.35
N SER A 2 -1.15 2.95 30.07
CA SER A 2 -2.18 2.93 29.03
C SER A 2 -1.50 2.99 27.66
N LYS A 3 -1.70 1.95 26.84
CA LYS A 3 -1.15 1.88 25.48
C LYS A 3 -1.94 2.89 24.63
N ALA A 4 -1.27 3.91 24.11
CA ALA A 4 -1.92 4.88 23.22
C ALA A 4 -2.61 4.13 22.08
N THR A 5 -3.89 4.41 21.84
CA THR A 5 -4.62 3.83 20.71
C THR A 5 -3.90 4.23 19.43
N PRO A 6 -3.51 3.29 18.55
CA PRO A 6 -2.82 3.64 17.32
C PRO A 6 -3.70 4.59 16.51
N ARG A 7 -3.22 5.81 16.27
CA ARG A 7 -3.91 6.75 15.37
C ARG A 7 -3.97 6.10 13.99
N GLN A 8 -5.14 6.15 13.35
CA GLN A 8 -5.28 5.69 11.96
C GLN A 8 -4.30 6.45 11.06
N ARG A 9 -3.56 5.72 10.24
CA ARG A 9 -2.55 6.22 9.31
C ARG A 9 -2.88 5.72 7.91
N THR A 10 -2.34 6.41 6.91
CA THR A 10 -2.41 5.99 5.51
C THR A 10 -1.00 5.71 5.02
N PHE A 11 -0.80 4.55 4.40
CA PHE A 11 0.48 4.10 3.87
C PHE A 11 0.47 4.10 2.35
N LEU A 12 1.50 4.69 1.75
CA LEU A 12 1.72 4.67 0.31
C LEU A 12 2.79 3.65 -0.04
N PHE A 13 2.44 2.67 -0.86
CA PHE A 13 3.37 1.72 -1.43
C PHE A 13 3.86 2.23 -2.78
N LEU A 14 5.17 2.39 -2.89
CA LEU A 14 5.91 2.74 -4.11
C LEU A 14 6.84 1.57 -4.44
N GLN A 15 7.25 1.43 -5.71
CA GLN A 15 8.02 0.31 -6.29
C GLN A 15 8.46 -0.77 -5.30
N GLY A 16 7.76 -1.90 -5.33
CA GLY A 16 8.06 -3.07 -4.52
C GLY A 16 8.68 -4.21 -5.33
N PRO A 17 9.21 -5.24 -4.65
CA PRO A 17 9.61 -6.47 -5.31
C PRO A 17 8.41 -7.12 -6.02
N ILE A 18 8.64 -7.82 -7.13
CA ILE A 18 7.60 -8.63 -7.81
C ILE A 18 7.31 -9.87 -6.96
N SER A 19 6.62 -9.68 -5.84
CA SER A 19 6.27 -10.73 -4.90
C SER A 19 4.98 -10.38 -4.13
N PRO A 20 4.33 -11.36 -3.49
CA PRO A 20 3.16 -11.11 -2.66
C PRO A 20 3.43 -10.28 -1.39
N PHE A 21 4.69 -9.98 -1.05
CA PHE A 21 5.07 -9.40 0.23
C PHE A 21 4.35 -8.08 0.53
N PHE A 22 4.33 -7.14 -0.42
CA PHE A 22 3.67 -5.84 -0.23
C PHE A 22 2.16 -5.97 -0.11
N SER A 23 1.55 -6.89 -0.86
CA SER A 23 0.11 -7.16 -0.73
C SER A 23 -0.22 -7.70 0.67
N ARG A 24 0.61 -8.59 1.23
CA ARG A 24 0.43 -9.13 2.59
C ARG A 24 0.60 -8.07 3.67
N ILE A 25 1.54 -7.14 3.53
CA ILE A 25 1.70 -6.02 4.45
C ILE A 25 0.47 -5.10 4.37
N ALA A 26 0.02 -4.78 3.16
CA ALA A 26 -1.16 -3.94 2.95
C ALA A 26 -2.41 -4.56 3.60
N ASP A 27 -2.62 -5.88 3.45
CA ASP A 27 -3.71 -6.61 4.09
C ASP A 27 -3.66 -6.48 5.62
N ALA A 28 -2.46 -6.62 6.21
CA ALA A 28 -2.26 -6.50 7.64
C ALA A 28 -2.52 -5.06 8.14
N LEU A 29 -2.09 -4.05 7.39
CA LEU A 29 -2.34 -2.64 7.71
C LEU A 29 -3.84 -2.30 7.66
N VAL A 30 -4.55 -2.76 6.61
CA VAL A 30 -6.00 -2.60 6.49
C VAL A 30 -6.73 -3.29 7.65
N ALA A 31 -6.32 -4.51 8.01
CA ALA A 31 -6.88 -5.22 9.16
C ALA A 31 -6.67 -4.48 10.51
N GLN A 32 -5.64 -3.64 10.60
CA GLN A 32 -5.40 -2.75 11.75
C GLN A 32 -6.13 -1.40 11.65
N GLY A 33 -6.98 -1.21 10.64
CA GLY A 33 -7.74 0.03 10.43
C GLY A 33 -6.93 1.16 9.80
N HIS A 34 -5.84 0.84 9.09
CA HIS A 34 -5.05 1.80 8.35
C HIS A 34 -5.46 1.86 6.87
N GLY A 35 -5.30 3.03 6.26
CA GLY A 35 -5.45 3.20 4.81
C GLY A 35 -4.20 2.73 4.07
N VAL A 36 -4.37 2.22 2.85
CA VAL A 36 -3.25 1.82 1.98
C VAL A 36 -3.51 2.30 0.55
N HIS A 37 -2.48 2.79 -0.12
CA HIS A 37 -2.55 3.21 -1.52
C HIS A 37 -1.35 2.69 -2.30
N GLY A 38 -1.54 2.45 -3.59
CA GLY A 38 -0.44 2.17 -4.53
C GLY A 38 -0.49 3.14 -5.71
N ILE A 39 0.67 3.68 -6.09
CA ILE A 39 0.82 4.50 -7.30
C ILE A 39 1.73 3.77 -8.28
N ASN A 40 1.24 3.60 -9.51
CA ASN A 40 2.04 3.03 -10.59
C ASN A 40 2.74 4.15 -11.36
N LEU A 41 4.08 4.13 -11.32
CA LEU A 41 4.94 5.02 -12.11
C LEU A 41 5.45 4.31 -13.38
N SER A 42 5.45 2.98 -13.36
CA SER A 42 5.97 2.10 -14.40
C SER A 42 5.12 0.83 -14.54
N ILE A 43 5.38 0.03 -15.59
CA ILE A 43 4.77 -1.30 -15.73
C ILE A 43 5.19 -2.22 -14.57
N GLY A 44 6.43 -2.08 -14.07
CA GLY A 44 6.93 -2.86 -12.94
C GLY A 44 6.10 -2.67 -11.68
N ASP A 45 5.62 -1.45 -11.42
CA ASP A 45 4.71 -1.16 -10.31
C ASP A 45 3.42 -1.95 -10.40
N GLN A 46 2.82 -2.01 -11.60
CA GLN A 46 1.59 -2.73 -11.84
C GLN A 46 1.73 -4.23 -11.56
N LEU A 47 2.92 -4.79 -11.83
CA LEU A 47 3.22 -6.20 -11.56
C LEU A 47 3.46 -6.48 -10.07
N SER A 48 4.09 -5.54 -9.37
CA SER A 48 4.35 -5.63 -7.93
C SER A 48 3.11 -5.36 -7.07
N TRP A 49 2.17 -4.54 -7.56
CA TRP A 49 0.97 -4.11 -6.84
C TRP A 49 -0.31 -4.72 -7.42
N ARG A 50 -0.77 -5.80 -6.78
CA ARG A 50 -1.90 -6.62 -7.24
C ARG A 50 -3.25 -6.25 -6.62
N ARG A 51 -3.35 -5.11 -5.93
CA ARG A 51 -4.59 -4.64 -5.30
C ARG A 51 -5.37 -3.65 -6.19
N PRO A 52 -6.71 -3.59 -6.04
CA PRO A 52 -7.57 -2.76 -6.89
C PRO A 52 -7.38 -1.25 -6.67
N GLU A 53 -6.95 -0.81 -5.48
CA GLU A 53 -6.78 0.60 -5.09
C GLU A 53 -5.50 1.24 -5.66
N ARG A 54 -5.23 1.02 -6.95
CA ARG A 54 -4.02 1.48 -7.63
C ARG A 54 -4.31 2.63 -8.57
N VAL A 55 -3.47 3.67 -8.52
CA VAL A 55 -3.59 4.84 -9.37
C VAL A 55 -2.39 4.90 -10.31
N ASN A 56 -2.62 5.00 -11.62
CA ASN A 56 -1.55 5.26 -12.58
C ASN A 56 -1.20 6.75 -12.54
N TYR A 57 0.06 7.07 -12.26
CA TYR A 57 0.55 8.44 -12.33
C TYR A 57 0.53 8.96 -13.78
N ARG A 58 0.14 10.23 -13.96
CA ARG A 58 -0.04 10.84 -15.29
C ARG A 58 0.74 12.15 -15.51
N GLY A 59 1.62 12.54 -14.58
CA GLY A 59 2.52 13.69 -14.80
C GLY A 59 1.87 15.08 -14.76
N ARG A 60 0.69 15.22 -14.16
CA ARG A 60 -0.07 16.50 -14.08
C ARG A 60 -0.64 16.71 -12.68
#